data_AF-A0A923X0I4-F1
#
_entry.id   AF-A0A923X0I4-F1
#
_cell.length_a   1.000
_cell.length_b   1.000
_cell.length_c   1.000
_cell.angle_alpha   90.00
_cell.angle_beta   90.00
_cell.angle_gamma   90.00
#
_symmetry.space_group_name_H-M   'P 1'
#
loop_
_entity.id
_entity.type
_entity.pdbx_description
1 polymer ?
#
loop_
_entity_poly.entity_id
_entity_poly.type
_entity_poly.pdbx_seq_one_letter_code
_entity_poly.pdbx_strand_id
1 'polypeptide(L)' 'MRELLDQLPEQLRQQALTHPAFAAARGESFERLEFLGDSVLDLVVTDAIFERHADLEEGELSKVRAATVSREACAEVA' A
#
# COMPACT_ATOMS: atom_id res chain seq x y z
N MET A 1 -6.93 4.44 -10.06
CA MET A 1 -6.02 5.32 -9.30
C MET A 1 -6.24 6.81 -9.52
N ARG A 2 -6.25 7.31 -10.76
CA ARG A 2 -6.32 8.75 -11.07
C ARG A 2 -7.48 9.50 -10.39
N GLU A 3 -8.68 8.93 -10.44
CA GLU A 3 -9.87 9.51 -9.80
C GLU A 3 -9.73 9.67 -8.28
N LEU A 4 -9.06 8.72 -7.61
CA LEU A 4 -8.79 8.80 -6.17
C LEU A 4 -7.79 9.91 -5.84
N LEU A 5 -6.74 10.07 -6.67
CA LEU A 5 -5.77 11.15 -6.50
C LEU A 5 -6.41 12.53 -6.71
N ASP A 6 -7.34 12.65 -7.65
CA ASP A 6 -8.07 13.89 -7.93
C ASP A 6 -8.99 14.30 -6.76
N GLN A 7 -9.39 13.37 -5.90
CA GLN A 7 -10.19 13.64 -4.70
C GLN A 7 -9.37 14.06 -3.47
N LEU A 8 -8.04 13.88 -3.50
CA LEU A 8 -7.19 14.25 -2.37
C LEU A 8 -7.05 15.78 -2.23
N PRO A 9 -6.91 16.28 -0.99
CA PRO A 9 -6.39 17.62 -0.74
C PRO A 9 -5.06 17.84 -1.48
N GLU A 10 -4.85 19.04 -2.01
CA GLU A 10 -3.69 19.36 -2.85
C GLU A 10 -2.36 19.00 -2.20
N GLN A 11 -2.22 19.27 -0.89
CA GLN A 11 -1.00 18.93 -0.14
C GLN A 11 -0.73 17.42 -0.10
N LEU A 12 -1.76 16.60 0.13
CA LEU A 12 -1.63 15.14 0.16
C LEU A 12 -1.33 14.58 -1.23
N ARG A 13 -1.94 15.15 -2.27
CA ARG A 13 -1.66 14.77 -3.66
C ARG A 13 -0.20 15.07 -4.03
N GLN A 14 0.30 16.26 -3.70
CA GLN A 14 1.69 16.63 -3.93
C GLN A 14 2.65 15.69 -3.18
N GLN A 15 2.39 15.41 -1.91
CA GLN A 15 3.18 14.45 -1.11
C GLN A 15 3.18 13.06 -1.74
N ALA A 16 2.00 12.53 -2.09
CA ALA A 16 1.85 11.19 -2.67
C ALA A 16 2.60 11.01 -4.00
N LEU A 17 2.78 12.10 -4.75
CA LEU A 17 3.48 12.09 -6.05
C LEU A 17 4.96 12.53 -5.96
N THR A 18 5.46 12.87 -4.77
CA THR A 18 6.83 13.33 -4.57
C THR A 18 7.71 12.18 -4.08
N HIS A 19 8.68 11.77 -4.91
CA HIS A 19 9.67 10.80 -4.50
C HIS A 19 10.62 11.38 -3.43
N PRO A 20 11.04 10.60 -2.42
CA PRO A 20 11.92 11.08 -1.33
C PRO A 20 13.19 11.80 -1.79
N ALA A 21 13.75 11.39 -2.93
CA ALA A 21 14.93 12.05 -3.52
C ALA A 21 14.70 13.52 -3.94
N PHE A 22 13.45 13.96 -4.10
CA PHE A 22 13.08 15.31 -4.50
C PHE A 22 12.44 16.13 -3.36
N ALA A 23 12.24 15.55 -2.18
CA ALA A 23 11.67 16.27 -1.04
C ALA A 23 12.69 17.23 -0.43
N ALA A 24 12.27 18.47 -0.16
CA ALA A 24 13.12 19.48 0.47
C ALA A 24 13.14 19.33 2.00
N ALA A 25 12.05 18.84 2.57
CA ALA A 25 11.93 18.57 4.00
C ALA A 25 11.27 17.21 4.30
N ARG A 26 11.46 16.76 5.55
CA ARG A 26 10.83 15.54 6.05
C ARG A 26 9.30 15.69 6.01
N GLY A 27 8.65 14.71 5.40
CA GLY A 27 7.19 14.68 5.27
C GLY A 27 6.66 15.39 4.03
N GLU A 28 7.51 15.79 3.10
CA GLU A 28 7.08 16.32 1.79
C GLU A 28 7.04 15.24 0.69
N SER A 29 7.45 14.01 1.00
CA SER A 29 7.39 12.85 0.10
C SER A 29 6.34 11.83 0.52
N PHE A 30 6.13 10.83 -0.34
CA PHE A 30 5.19 9.75 -0.08
C PHE A 30 5.62 8.80 1.05
N GLU A 31 6.88 8.80 1.51
CA GLU A 31 7.45 7.76 2.38
C GLU A 31 6.62 7.50 3.67
N ARG A 32 6.09 8.57 4.29
CA ARG A 32 5.23 8.45 5.46
C ARG A 32 3.84 7.92 5.13
N LEU A 33 3.33 8.25 3.95
CA LEU A 33 2.05 7.77 3.43
C LEU A 33 2.18 6.29 3.03
N GLU A 34 3.28 5.89 2.41
CA GLU A 34 3.64 4.50 2.09
C GLU A 34 3.66 3.67 3.37
N PHE A 35 4.38 4.10 4.41
CA PHE A 35 4.42 3.39 5.71
C PHE A 35 3.03 3.14 6.31
N LEU A 36 2.14 4.14 6.28
CA LEU A 36 0.77 4.00 6.76
C LEU A 36 -0.05 3.10 5.83
N GLY A 37 0.08 3.32 4.52
CA GLY A 37 -0.64 2.60 3.47
C GLY A 37 -0.33 1.11 3.48
N ASP A 38 0.93 0.74 3.64
CA ASP A 38 1.38 -0.65 3.73
C ASP A 38 0.71 -1.36 4.92
N SER A 39 0.67 -0.71 6.09
CA SER A 39 0.01 -1.29 7.28
C SER A 39 -1.50 -1.49 7.08
N VAL A 40 -2.16 -0.57 6.40
CA VAL A 40 -3.60 -0.67 6.09
C VAL A 40 -3.86 -1.75 5.04
N LEU A 41 -3.05 -1.78 3.98
CA LEU A 41 -3.16 -2.77 2.91
C LEU A 41 -2.91 -4.18 3.44
N ASP A 42 -1.89 -4.36 4.27
CA ASP A 42 -1.58 -5.63 4.93
C ASP A 42 -2.75 -6.13 5.77
N LEU A 43 -3.38 -5.25 6.56
CA LEU A 43 -4.53 -5.62 7.37
C LEU A 43 -5.70 -6.09 6.51
N VAL A 44 -6.12 -5.28 5.53
CA VAL A 44 -7.28 -5.59 4.68
C VAL A 44 -7.06 -6.85 3.85
N VAL A 45 -5.86 -7.03 3.30
CA VAL A 45 -5.53 -8.22 2.51
C VAL A 45 -5.38 -9.46 3.41
N THR A 46 -4.79 -9.34 4.60
CA THR A 46 -4.72 -10.44 5.56
C THR A 46 -6.11 -10.92 5.94
N ASP A 47 -7.02 -9.99 6.25
CA ASP A 47 -8.43 -10.30 6.59
C ASP A 47 -9.12 -11.05 5.44
N ALA A 48 -9.01 -10.54 4.22
CA ALA A 48 -9.58 -11.20 3.04
C ALA A 48 -8.98 -12.59 2.76
N ILE A 49 -7.68 -12.78 2.97
CA ILE A 49 -7.01 -14.08 2.81
C ILE A 49 -7.49 -15.05 3.90
N PHE A 50 -7.56 -14.59 5.16
CA PHE A 50 -8.00 -15.38 6.29
C PHE A 50 -9.43 -15.91 6.10
N GLU A 51 -10.35 -15.08 5.61
CA GLU A 51 -11.73 -15.49 5.33
C GLU A 51 -11.83 -16.46 4.13
N ARG A 52 -11.06 -16.22 3.07
CA ARG A 52 -11.16 -17.01 1.80
C ARG A 52 -10.43 -18.34 1.85
N HIS A 53 -9.43 -18.47 2.71
CA HIS A 53 -8.54 -19.63 2.78
C HIS A 53 -8.52 -20.23 4.20
N ALA A 54 -9.71 -20.49 4.75
CA ALA A 54 -9.89 -20.95 6.13
C ALA A 54 -9.27 -22.34 6.43
N ASP A 55 -8.87 -23.07 5.40
CA ASP A 55 -8.24 -24.40 5.47
C ASP A 55 -6.70 -24.36 5.47
N LEU A 56 -6.09 -23.21 5.17
CA LEU A 56 -4.63 -23.06 5.10
C LEU A 56 -4.02 -22.81 6.48
N GLU A 57 -2.81 -23.32 6.69
CA GLU A 57 -2.02 -23.01 7.88
C GLU A 57 -1.40 -21.60 7.80
N GLU A 58 -1.01 -21.03 8.94
CA GLU A 58 -0.43 -19.67 9.02
C GLU A 58 0.72 -19.45 8.03
N GLY A 59 1.62 -20.42 7.90
CA GLY A 59 2.77 -20.30 6.99
C GLY A 59 2.37 -20.26 5.51
N GLU A 60 1.24 -20.87 5.14
CA GLU A 60 0.69 -20.82 3.78
C GLU A 60 -0.03 -19.50 3.54
N LEU A 61 -0.85 -19.05 4.50
CA LEU A 61 -1.50 -17.73 4.48
C LEU A 61 -0.47 -16.61 4.32
N SER A 62 0.64 -16.68 5.06
CA SER A 62 1.75 -15.73 4.97
C SER A 62 2.41 -15.71 3.58
N LYS A 63 2.53 -16.86 2.90
CA LYS A 63 3.04 -16.93 1.51
C LYS A 63 2.06 -16.31 0.51
N VAL A 64 0.76 -16.58 0.67
CA VAL A 64 -0.29 -16.00 -0.18
C VAL A 64 -0.29 -14.48 -0.03
N ARG A 65 -0.20 -13.97 1.20
CA ARG A 65 -0.11 -12.52 1.46
C ARG A 65 1.12 -11.91 0.81
N ALA A 66 2.31 -12.49 0.99
CA ALA A 66 3.54 -11.97 0.41
C ALA A 66 3.52 -11.94 -1.13
N ALA A 67 2.81 -12.88 -1.77
CA ALA A 67 2.62 -12.89 -3.22
C ALA A 67 1.57 -11.87 -3.68
N THR A 68 0.58 -11.56 -2.84
CA THR A 68 -0.53 -10.64 -3.16
C THR A 68 -0.17 -9.18 -2.91
N VAL A 69 0.58 -8.91 -1.85
CA VAL A 69 1.06 -7.58 -1.45
C VAL A 69 2.57 -7.54 -1.65
N SER A 70 2.98 -7.15 -2.85
CA SER A 70 4.38 -6.96 -3.23
C SER A 70 4.54 -5.67 -4.03
N ARG A 71 5.76 -5.17 -4.16
CA ARG A 71 6.02 -3.97 -4.99
C ARG A 71 5.57 -4.21 -6.43
N GLU A 72 5.80 -5.41 -6.95
CA GLU A 72 5.41 -5.82 -8.29
C GLU A 72 3.89 -5.84 -8.45
N ALA A 73 3.17 -6.51 -7.54
CA ALA A 73 1.71 -6.60 -7.57
C ALA A 73 1.05 -5.21 -7.42
N CYS A 74 1.58 -4.38 -6.50
CA CYS A 74 1.12 -3.01 -6.33
C CYS A 74 1.38 -2.14 -7.57
N ALA A 75 2.50 -2.34 -8.27
CA ALA A 75 2.82 -1.59 -9.49
C ALA A 75 1.88 -1.93 -10.66
N GLU A 76 1.37 -3.16 -10.74
CA GLU A 76 0.41 -3.56 -11.79
C GLU A 76 -0.96 -2.88 -11.65
N VAL A 77 -1.36 -2.54 -10.42
CA VAL A 77 -2.65 -1.89 -10.11
C VAL A 77 -2.55 -0.37 -9.92
N ALA A 78 -1.32 0.16 -9.93
CA ALA A 78 -1.00 1.57 -9.69
C ALA A 78 -1.52 2.50 -10.80
#